data_AF-A0A161M166-F1
#
_entry.id   AF-A0A161M166-F1
#
_cell.length_a   1.000
_cell.length_b   1.000
_cell.length_c   1.000
_cell.angle_alpha   90.00
_cell.angle_beta   90.00
_cell.angle_gamma   90.00
#
_symmetry.space_group_name_H-M   'P 1'
#
loop_
_entity.id
_entity.type
_entity.pdbx_description
1 polymer ?
#
loop_
_entity_poly.entity_id
_entity_poly.type
_entity_poly.pdbx_seq_one_letter_code
_entity_poly.pdbx_strand_id
1 'polypeptide(L)'
;IQSIFCLLIVSRVVLQEYNGIPGSDYINANYIKGASGSPAYIASQGPLPCTVNDFWRMVVQCEVHVIVMACNQEEAGKAKCEKYWVDEGEERHFGRISVRLLKSSTVCPDFSVRTMRLKYSNNTSMVAEERTVCQVHYVAWPDHGVPS
;
A
#
# COMPACT_ATOMS: atom_id res chain seq x y z
N ILE A 1 -6.71 16.98 3.31
CA ILE A 1 -8.14 16.57 3.07
C ILE A 1 -8.22 15.06 3.28
N GLN A 2 -9.11 14.56 4.14
CA GLN A 2 -9.24 13.11 4.32
C GLN A 2 -10.08 12.61 3.13
N SER A 3 -9.42 12.24 2.04
CA SER A 3 -10.07 11.67 0.84
C SER A 3 -10.59 10.27 1.16
N ILE A 4 -11.62 10.18 2.00
CA ILE A 4 -12.41 8.98 2.25
C ILE A 4 -13.49 8.99 1.18
N PHE A 5 -13.22 8.34 0.05
CA PHE A 5 -14.30 7.90 -0.83
C PHE A 5 -15.03 6.77 -0.11
N CYS A 6 -16.17 7.12 0.51
CA CYS A 6 -17.07 6.17 1.13
C CYS A 6 -17.72 5.33 0.01
N LEU A 7 -17.19 4.13 -0.25
CA LEU A 7 -17.80 3.15 -1.14
C LEU A 7 -18.19 1.91 -0.32
N LEU A 8 -19.50 1.64 -0.38
CA LEU A 8 -20.29 0.51 0.11
C LEU A 8 -19.50 -0.74 0.60
N ILE A 9 -19.94 -1.26 1.75
CA ILE A 9 -19.38 -2.44 2.47
C ILE A 9 -19.29 -3.71 1.59
N VAL A 10 -20.05 -3.77 0.49
CA VAL A 10 -20.11 -4.91 -0.45
C VAL A 10 -18.84 -5.09 -1.30
N SER A 11 -17.94 -4.09 -1.36
CA SER A 11 -16.70 -4.15 -2.15
C SER A 11 -15.41 -4.20 -1.32
N ARG A 12 -15.51 -4.44 0.00
CA ARG A 12 -14.35 -4.45 0.90
C ARG A 12 -13.32 -5.50 0.50
N VAL A 13 -12.04 -5.17 0.62
CA VAL A 13 -10.95 -6.15 0.55
C VAL A 13 -10.89 -6.95 1.85
N VAL A 14 -10.95 -8.27 1.75
CA VAL A 14 -10.93 -9.18 2.91
C VAL A 14 -9.60 -9.91 2.91
N LEU A 15 -8.80 -9.75 3.98
CA LEU A 15 -7.53 -10.44 4.13
C LEU A 15 -7.75 -11.89 4.56
N GLN A 16 -6.84 -12.78 4.21
CA GLN A 16 -6.82 -14.14 4.72
C GLN A 16 -6.59 -14.12 6.24
N GLU A 17 -7.54 -14.68 6.99
CA GLU A 17 -7.50 -14.71 8.44
C GLU A 17 -6.26 -15.43 8.98
N TYR A 18 -5.72 -14.88 10.07
CA TYR A 18 -4.79 -15.61 10.92
C TYR A 18 -5.57 -16.44 11.93
N ASN A 19 -5.29 -17.75 11.96
CA ASN A 19 -5.90 -18.69 12.90
C ASN A 19 -5.76 -18.16 14.34
N GLY A 20 -6.91 -18.02 15.02
CA GLY A 20 -6.96 -17.58 16.42
C GLY A 20 -6.85 -16.07 16.64
N ILE A 21 -6.85 -15.26 15.58
CA ILE A 21 -6.85 -13.78 15.69
C ILE A 21 -8.13 -13.22 15.05
N PRO A 22 -9.20 -13.01 15.86
CA PRO A 22 -10.43 -12.39 15.38
C PRO A 22 -10.18 -11.00 14.77
N GLY A 23 -10.81 -10.72 13.63
CA GLY A 23 -10.69 -9.43 12.93
C GLY A 23 -9.40 -9.24 12.12
N SER A 24 -8.55 -10.26 12.01
CA SER A 24 -7.32 -10.22 11.20
C SER A 24 -7.56 -10.22 9.69
N ASP A 25 -8.83 -10.32 9.27
CA ASP A 25 -9.33 -10.19 7.90
C ASP A 25 -9.61 -8.73 7.50
N TYR A 26 -9.60 -7.81 8.46
CA TYR A 26 -9.99 -6.42 8.24
C TYR A 26 -8.85 -5.57 7.72
N ILE A 27 -9.14 -4.81 6.66
CA ILE A 27 -8.37 -3.65 6.23
C ILE A 27 -9.35 -2.62 5.67
N ASN A 28 -9.07 -1.33 5.89
CA ASN A 28 -9.86 -0.24 5.35
C ASN A 28 -9.49 0.01 3.88
N ALA A 29 -9.99 -0.88 3.02
CA ALA A 29 -9.80 -0.83 1.58
C ALA A 29 -11.00 -1.44 0.82
N ASN A 30 -11.25 -0.93 -0.37
CA ASN A 30 -12.35 -1.35 -1.25
C ASN A 30 -11.86 -1.54 -2.69
N TYR A 31 -12.39 -2.56 -3.36
CA TYR A 31 -12.25 -2.71 -4.80
C TYR A 31 -13.05 -1.64 -5.55
N ILE A 32 -12.42 -1.07 -6.57
CA ILE A 32 -13.02 -0.13 -7.51
C ILE A 32 -12.97 -0.74 -8.91
N LYS A 33 -14.10 -0.68 -9.61
CA LYS A 33 -14.23 -1.15 -10.99
C LYS A 33 -13.59 -0.17 -11.95
N GLY A 34 -12.86 -0.69 -12.94
CA GLY A 34 -12.36 0.10 -14.07
C GLY A 34 -13.46 0.38 -15.09
N ALA A 35 -13.11 1.06 -16.19
CA ALA A 35 -14.04 1.40 -17.27
C ALA A 35 -14.70 0.16 -17.93
N SER A 36 -14.03 -0.99 -17.89
CA SER A 36 -14.56 -2.29 -18.34
C SER A 36 -15.57 -2.94 -17.38
N GLY A 37 -15.78 -2.37 -16.19
CA GLY A 37 -16.64 -2.95 -15.15
C GLY A 37 -16.00 -4.06 -14.31
N SER A 38 -14.78 -4.50 -14.64
CA SER A 38 -14.00 -5.43 -13.82
C SER A 38 -13.29 -4.69 -12.66
N PRO A 39 -13.08 -5.32 -11.48
CA PRO A 39 -12.24 -4.75 -10.44
C PRO A 39 -10.85 -4.46 -11.01
N ALA A 40 -10.45 -3.19 -10.98
CA ALA A 40 -9.18 -2.75 -11.58
C ALA A 40 -8.28 -2.05 -10.57
N TYR A 41 -8.87 -1.48 -9.51
CA TYR A 41 -8.15 -0.71 -8.51
C TYR A 41 -8.57 -1.11 -7.10
N ILE A 42 -7.71 -0.81 -6.14
CA ILE A 42 -8.01 -0.87 -4.72
C ILE A 42 -7.79 0.54 -4.17
N ALA A 43 -8.85 1.15 -3.63
CA ALA A 43 -8.69 2.34 -2.80
C ALA A 43 -8.53 1.92 -1.35
N SER A 44 -7.53 2.45 -0.68
CA SER A 44 -7.21 2.16 0.72
C SER A 44 -6.88 3.44 1.45
N GLN A 45 -7.07 3.44 2.76
CA GLN A 45 -6.44 4.45 3.61
C GLN A 45 -4.91 4.36 3.52
N GLY A 46 -4.23 5.46 3.80
CA GLY A 46 -2.79 5.45 4.08
C GLY A 46 -2.49 4.54 5.28
N PRO A 47 -1.45 3.68 5.23
CA PRO A 47 -1.13 2.81 6.34
C PRO A 47 -0.89 3.58 7.64
N LEU A 48 -1.41 3.05 8.74
CA LEU A 48 -1.14 3.52 10.10
C LEU A 48 -0.03 2.65 10.72
N PRO A 49 0.63 3.08 11.81
CA PRO A 49 1.62 2.27 12.50
C PRO A 49 1.14 0.85 12.84
N CYS A 50 -0.14 0.71 13.22
CA CYS A 50 -0.75 -0.58 13.54
C CYS A 50 -1.26 -1.38 12.34
N THR A 51 -1.37 -0.78 11.14
CA THR A 51 -1.95 -1.44 9.94
C THR A 51 -0.94 -1.61 8.80
N VAL A 52 0.33 -1.23 9.00
CA VAL A 52 1.36 -1.34 7.96
C VAL A 52 1.62 -2.78 7.51
N ASN A 53 1.53 -3.72 8.44
CA ASN A 53 1.67 -5.15 8.13
C ASN A 53 0.48 -5.63 7.29
N ASP A 54 -0.73 -5.20 7.63
CA ASP A 54 -1.96 -5.56 6.90
C ASP A 54 -1.98 -4.96 5.49
N PHE A 55 -1.43 -3.76 5.33
CA PHE A 55 -1.25 -3.15 4.02
C PHE A 55 -0.36 -4.01 3.10
N TRP A 56 0.79 -4.47 3.60
CA TRP A 56 1.65 -5.34 2.80
C TRP A 56 1.02 -6.73 2.55
N ARG A 57 0.29 -7.28 3.53
CA ARG A 57 -0.50 -8.51 3.34
C ARG A 57 -1.50 -8.33 2.19
N MET A 58 -2.21 -7.19 2.15
CA MET A 58 -3.13 -6.86 1.07
C MET A 58 -2.42 -6.81 -0.29
N VAL A 59 -1.27 -6.14 -0.36
CA VAL A 59 -0.48 -6.00 -1.60
C VAL A 59 -0.08 -7.36 -2.15
N VAL A 60 0.39 -8.28 -1.30
CA VAL A 60 0.75 -9.64 -1.69
C VAL A 60 -0.49 -10.44 -2.10
N GLN A 61 -1.52 -10.49 -1.24
CA GLN A 61 -2.71 -11.31 -1.47
C GLN A 61 -3.51 -10.88 -2.71
N CYS A 62 -3.61 -9.58 -2.95
CA CYS A 62 -4.32 -9.03 -4.11
C CYS A 62 -3.41 -8.88 -5.33
N GLU A 63 -2.17 -9.39 -5.26
CA GLU A 63 -1.25 -9.39 -6.38
C GLU A 63 -0.98 -7.98 -6.96
N VAL A 64 -0.89 -6.98 -6.09
CA VAL A 64 -0.68 -5.58 -6.49
C VAL A 64 0.74 -5.39 -7.02
N HIS A 65 0.84 -4.86 -8.23
CA HIS A 65 2.13 -4.56 -8.88
C HIS A 65 2.52 -3.08 -8.80
N VAL A 66 1.53 -2.19 -8.69
CA VAL A 66 1.72 -0.75 -8.66
C VAL A 66 0.94 -0.15 -7.49
N ILE A 67 1.62 0.64 -6.67
CA ILE A 67 1.04 1.43 -5.58
C ILE A 67 1.10 2.90 -5.98
N VAL A 68 -0.04 3.59 -5.94
CA VAL A 68 -0.09 5.05 -6.15
C VAL A 68 -0.32 5.71 -4.80
N MET A 69 0.65 6.48 -4.33
CA MET A 69 0.55 7.26 -3.09
C MET A 69 0.27 8.71 -3.43
N ALA A 70 -0.91 9.20 -3.05
CA ALA A 70 -1.39 10.55 -3.34
C ALA A 70 -1.52 11.43 -2.09
N CYS A 71 -0.81 11.09 -1.01
CA CYS A 71 -0.76 11.88 0.22
C CYS A 71 0.68 11.99 0.72
N ASN A 72 0.95 13.02 1.51
CA ASN A 72 2.20 13.15 2.23
C ASN A 72 2.14 12.39 3.57
N GLN A 73 3.30 12.11 4.17
CA GLN A 73 3.38 11.40 5.45
C GLN A 73 2.77 12.24 6.59
N GLU A 74 2.96 13.56 6.50
CA GLU A 74 2.36 14.54 7.39
C GLU A 74 1.66 15.62 6.55
N GLU A 75 0.49 16.07 7.01
CA GLU A 75 -0.21 17.25 6.48
C GLU A 75 -0.58 18.13 7.69
N ALA A 76 -0.23 19.41 7.65
CA ALA A 76 -0.49 20.37 8.74
C ALA A 76 -0.11 19.85 10.15
N GLY A 77 1.04 19.17 10.27
CA GLY A 77 1.57 18.64 11.54
C GLY A 77 0.84 17.40 12.08
N LYS A 78 0.00 16.75 11.27
CA LYS A 78 -0.66 15.48 11.63
C LYS A 78 -0.16 14.36 10.73
N ALA A 79 0.31 13.27 11.34
CA ALA A 79 0.65 12.04 10.62
C ALA A 79 -0.58 11.50 9.88
N LYS A 80 -0.45 11.33 8.57
CA LYS A 80 -1.50 10.82 7.66
C LYS A 80 -1.18 9.43 7.13
N CYS A 81 0.11 9.14 6.94
CA CYS A 81 0.57 7.91 6.32
C CYS A 81 1.92 7.53 6.91
N GLU A 82 1.97 6.37 7.58
CA GLU A 82 3.20 5.79 8.10
C GLU A 82 4.14 5.42 6.95
N LYS A 83 5.45 5.62 7.11
CA LYS A 83 6.44 5.18 6.12
C LYS A 83 6.45 3.65 6.06
N TYR A 84 5.78 3.09 5.06
CA TYR A 84 5.67 1.65 4.86
C TYR A 84 6.78 1.06 3.96
N TRP A 85 7.78 1.86 3.59
CA TRP A 85 8.95 1.44 2.80
C TRP A 85 10.25 1.77 3.53
N VAL A 86 11.38 1.33 2.97
CA VAL A 86 12.73 1.51 3.51
C VAL A 86 13.59 2.38 2.59
N ASP A 87 14.76 2.78 3.06
CA ASP A 87 15.70 3.56 2.25
C ASP A 87 16.54 2.65 1.34
N GLU A 88 17.22 3.25 0.35
CA GLU A 88 17.80 2.48 -0.75
C GLU A 88 18.90 1.55 -0.25
N GLY A 89 18.83 0.27 -0.64
CA GLY A 89 19.75 -0.77 -0.17
C GLY A 89 19.32 -1.43 1.16
N GLU A 90 18.39 -0.85 1.89
CA GLU A 90 17.86 -1.43 3.14
C GLU A 90 16.75 -2.48 2.87
N GLU A 91 16.54 -3.35 3.86
CA GLU A 91 15.48 -4.35 3.89
C GLU A 91 14.81 -4.36 5.28
N ARG A 92 13.48 -4.39 5.33
CA ARG A 92 12.70 -4.46 6.59
C ARG A 92 11.58 -5.49 6.47
N HIS A 93 11.33 -6.19 7.57
CA HIS A 93 10.19 -7.09 7.70
C HIS A 93 8.94 -6.35 8.20
N PHE A 94 7.85 -6.51 7.47
CA PHE A 94 6.50 -6.13 7.84
C PHE A 94 5.67 -7.40 8.04
N GLY A 95 5.64 -7.91 9.28
CA GLY A 95 5.11 -9.24 9.57
C GLY A 95 5.92 -10.32 8.84
N ARG A 96 5.27 -11.11 7.98
CA ARG A 96 5.91 -12.20 7.21
C ARG A 96 6.49 -11.76 5.86
N ILE A 97 6.39 -10.48 5.53
CA ILE A 97 6.79 -9.93 4.22
C ILE A 97 8.05 -9.09 4.43
N SER A 98 9.13 -9.46 3.76
CA SER A 98 10.34 -8.65 3.68
C SER A 98 10.24 -7.67 2.51
N VAL A 99 10.52 -6.40 2.75
CA VAL A 99 10.50 -5.33 1.75
C VAL A 99 11.88 -4.71 1.65
N ARG A 100 12.46 -4.79 0.46
CA ARG A 100 13.76 -4.19 0.12
C ARG A 100 13.59 -3.12 -0.94
N LEU A 101 14.13 -1.92 -0.71
CA LEU A 101 14.15 -0.89 -1.73
C LEU A 101 15.32 -1.14 -2.69
N LEU A 102 14.99 -1.39 -3.97
CA LEU A 102 15.98 -1.64 -5.02
C LEU A 102 16.47 -0.36 -5.69
N LYS A 103 15.56 0.59 -5.88
CA LYS A 103 15.83 1.86 -6.56
C LYS A 103 14.82 2.92 -6.13
N SER A 104 15.28 4.14 -5.90
CA SER A 104 14.45 5.32 -5.76
C SER A 104 14.88 6.39 -6.76
N SER A 105 13.92 7.03 -7.42
CA SER A 105 14.20 8.12 -8.35
C SER A 105 13.08 9.15 -8.36
N THR A 106 13.45 10.42 -8.28
CA THR A 106 12.54 11.54 -8.55
C THR A 106 12.45 11.74 -10.06
N VAL A 107 11.28 11.49 -10.65
CA VAL A 107 11.09 11.56 -12.11
C VAL A 107 10.87 13.01 -12.56
N CYS A 108 10.14 13.76 -11.77
CA CYS A 108 9.98 15.21 -11.88
C CYS A 108 9.75 15.78 -10.47
N PRO A 109 9.70 17.12 -10.28
CA PRO A 109 9.51 17.72 -8.96
C PRO A 109 8.31 17.18 -8.20
N ASP A 110 7.28 16.71 -8.93
CA ASP A 110 6.01 16.31 -8.35
C ASP A 110 5.88 14.81 -8.07
N PHE A 111 6.78 13.99 -8.63
CA PHE A 111 6.68 12.53 -8.55
C PHE A 111 7.98 11.85 -8.17
N SER A 112 7.91 11.04 -7.11
CA SER A 112 8.94 10.08 -6.73
C SER A 112 8.50 8.66 -7.09
N VAL A 113 9.40 7.87 -7.68
CA VAL A 113 9.15 6.48 -8.04
C VAL A 113 10.11 5.57 -7.28
N ARG A 114 9.58 4.51 -6.67
CA ARG A 114 10.33 3.53 -5.90
C ARG A 114 10.05 2.13 -6.40
N THR A 115 11.10 1.35 -6.62
CA THR A 115 10.98 -0.07 -6.99
C THR A 115 11.41 -0.91 -5.80
N MET A 116 10.47 -1.71 -5.28
CA MET A 116 10.66 -2.52 -4.08
C MET A 116 10.56 -4.01 -4.41
N ARG A 117 11.45 -4.82 -3.83
CA ARG A 117 11.35 -6.27 -3.85
C ARG A 117 10.64 -6.73 -2.59
N LEU A 118 9.62 -7.55 -2.77
CA LEU A 118 8.93 -8.27 -1.73
C LEU A 118 9.46 -9.70 -1.69
N LYS A 119 9.69 -10.22 -0.48
CA LYS A 119 9.88 -11.65 -0.25
C LYS A 119 8.89 -12.13 0.80
N TYR A 120 8.17 -13.21 0.53
CA TYR A 120 7.17 -13.74 1.45
C TYR A 120 7.05 -15.26 1.28
N SER A 121 6.57 -15.94 2.32
CA SER A 121 6.24 -17.37 2.25
C SER A 121 4.73 -17.56 2.31
N ASN A 122 4.21 -18.37 1.40
CA ASN A 122 2.84 -18.84 1.46
C ASN A 122 2.77 -20.13 2.29
N ASN A 123 1.68 -20.36 3.02
CA ASN A 123 1.53 -21.57 3.84
C ASN A 123 1.54 -22.86 3.00
N THR A 124 1.28 -22.75 1.70
CA THR A 124 1.25 -23.85 0.73
C THR A 124 2.59 -24.18 0.08
N SER A 125 3.61 -23.30 0.17
CA SER A 125 4.90 -23.50 -0.49
C SER A 125 6.05 -23.35 0.50
N MET A 126 6.97 -24.33 0.51
CA MET A 126 8.23 -24.21 1.27
C MET A 126 9.22 -23.25 0.63
N VAL A 127 8.98 -22.83 -0.62
CA VAL A 127 9.84 -21.89 -1.35
C VAL A 127 9.33 -20.47 -1.11
N ALA A 128 10.22 -19.59 -0.66
CA ALA A 128 9.93 -18.17 -0.55
C ALA A 128 9.63 -17.59 -1.95
N GLU A 129 8.47 -16.97 -2.10
CA GLU A 129 8.10 -16.25 -3.30
C GLU A 129 8.70 -14.85 -3.27
N GLU A 130 8.98 -14.31 -4.45
CA GLU A 130 9.50 -12.97 -4.60
C GLU A 130 8.79 -12.23 -5.72
N ARG A 131 8.52 -10.94 -5.50
CA ARG A 131 7.84 -10.07 -6.45
C ARG A 131 8.41 -8.67 -6.38
N THR A 132 8.35 -7.94 -7.49
CA THR A 132 8.68 -6.51 -7.51
C THR A 132 7.41 -5.68 -7.54
N VAL A 133 7.36 -4.63 -6.73
CA VAL A 133 6.27 -3.64 -6.69
C VAL A 133 6.83 -2.26 -6.96
N CYS A 134 6.15 -1.51 -7.82
CA CYS A 134 6.46 -0.11 -8.11
C CYS A 134 5.55 0.80 -7.29
N GLN A 135 6.11 1.75 -6.55
CA GLN A 135 5.36 2.83 -5.93
C GLN A 135 5.58 4.12 -6.71
N VAL A 136 4.50 4.77 -7.10
CA VAL A 136 4.48 6.13 -7.64
C VAL A 136 3.91 7.04 -6.57
N HIS A 137 4.72 7.96 -6.06
CA HIS A 137 4.35 8.90 -5.00
C HIS A 137 4.25 10.30 -5.58
N TYR A 138 3.04 10.84 -5.60
CA TYR A 138 2.79 12.24 -5.90
C TYR A 138 3.06 13.10 -4.67
N VAL A 139 4.14 13.88 -4.70
CA VAL A 139 4.65 14.65 -3.56
C VAL A 139 4.19 16.10 -3.56
N ALA A 140 3.74 16.62 -4.70
CA ALA A 140 3.35 18.02 -4.87
C ALA A 140 1.89 18.32 -4.51
N TRP A 141 1.15 17.39 -3.91
CA TRP A 141 -0.22 17.67 -3.49
C TRP A 141 -0.21 18.72 -2.37
N PRO A 142 -0.82 19.91 -2.57
CA PRO A 142 -0.83 20.94 -1.54
C PRO A 142 -1.78 20.59 -0.39
N ASP A 143 -1.39 20.93 0.85
CA ASP A 143 -2.20 20.70 2.06
C ASP A 143 -3.62 21.30 1.97
N HIS A 144 -3.77 22.41 1.21
CA HIS A 144 -5.02 23.07 0.90
C HIS A 144 -5.18 23.28 -0.61
N GLY A 145 -6.30 22.81 -1.17
CA GLY A 145 -6.66 23.02 -2.58
C GLY A 145 -6.46 21.80 -3.48
N VAL A 146 -6.41 22.05 -4.78
CA VAL A 146 -6.07 21.09 -5.83
C VAL A 146 -4.79 21.55 -6.52
N PRO A 147 -3.99 20.66 -7.11
CA PRO A 147 -2.87 21.06 -7.96
C PRO A 147 -3.33 22.04 -9.05
N SER A 148 -2.54 23.10 -9.27
CA SER A 148 -2.76 24.13 -10.29
C SER A 148 -2.25 23.73 -11.66
#